data_AF-A0A078AP22-F1
#
_entry.id   AF-A0A078AP22-F1
#
_cell.length_a   1.000
_cell.length_b   1.000
_cell.length_c   1.000
_cell.angle_alpha   90.00
_cell.angle_beta   90.00
_cell.angle_gamma   90.00
#
_symmetry.space_group_name_H-M   'P 1'
#
loop_
_entity.id
_entity.type
_entity.pdbx_description
1 polymer ?
#
loop_
_entity_poly.entity_id
_entity_poly.type
_entity_poly.pdbx_seq_one_letter_code
_entity_poly.pdbx_strand_id
1 'polypeptide(L)'
;MANPNPQSDKLVFYASIFLYQPRLKQEFALYNPSIQQYESSQMLPQGSSAKFTEFMSLNDDQQRQAIGDKNKAEEYIRLFFEIVKKVKGEPKLVTFALMLIDGILEDSRTRIQYLVSIQRSHKKDKKEDLIGLLNSFLWQNNQAEQHQRDLASHILAMLIEAHEYKNCQNEAKQFLNWLIEQKQKPNISLNAYTFALMYLLKTNELAKEFVDQGGFELFSNYLNYECIKSYQIAYNVINALWIISYHPFSSRGFEDYRLEIIERVAKVLDYFSKEKIVRIILLLLDNLKQNDVCLEIMSDINAISIMTKLQNRHWVDNDIHDLLDKLFNYLDQNYKVFSSIDKFRKEVHKKSLRWGPVHTEKFWQENFIFFHEKENLDLIKILVELLEHPDDRVKAIACYDLGEFARFFQYGRQYLDTLNLKTVIIKLMQVPASSAELKKEAITCYQKLLMNSWSSTEFKQ
;
A
#
# COMPACT_ATOMS: atom_id res chain seq x y z
N MET A 1 40.38 -13.16 26.80
CA MET A 1 39.91 -11.75 26.68
C MET A 1 38.41 -11.81 26.52
N ALA A 2 37.67 -11.49 27.58
CA ALA A 2 36.21 -11.49 27.56
C ALA A 2 35.74 -10.39 26.61
N ASN A 3 34.93 -10.76 25.62
CA ASN A 3 34.14 -9.80 24.86
C ASN A 3 33.23 -9.08 25.88
N PRO A 4 33.25 -7.74 25.98
CA PRO A 4 32.28 -7.07 26.81
C PRO A 4 30.89 -7.33 26.23
N ASN A 5 29.95 -7.70 27.11
CA ASN A 5 28.53 -7.90 26.82
C ASN A 5 28.00 -6.85 25.82
N PRO A 6 27.14 -7.23 24.85
CA PRO A 6 26.31 -6.25 24.17
C PRO A 6 25.51 -5.52 25.25
N GLN A 7 25.72 -4.21 25.39
CA GLN A 7 25.00 -3.40 26.37
C GLN A 7 23.49 -3.67 26.21
N SER A 8 22.82 -3.97 27.32
CA SER A 8 21.37 -4.11 27.41
C SER A 8 20.68 -2.96 26.65
N ASP A 9 19.87 -3.29 25.64
CA ASP A 9 19.28 -2.33 24.69
C ASP A 9 18.41 -1.29 25.43
N LYS A 10 18.95 -0.10 25.73
CA LYS A 10 18.18 1.04 26.29
C LYS A 10 16.95 1.39 25.43
N LEU A 11 15.95 2.03 26.04
CA LEU A 11 14.69 2.39 25.37
C LEU A 11 14.86 3.20 24.08
N VAL A 12 15.92 4.02 23.99
CA VAL A 12 16.25 4.78 22.78
C VAL A 12 16.37 3.87 21.55
N PHE A 13 16.86 2.64 21.69
CA PHE A 13 17.11 1.70 20.60
C PHE A 13 15.86 1.03 20.03
N TYR A 14 14.69 1.30 20.60
CA TYR A 14 13.39 0.95 20.04
C TYR A 14 12.85 2.00 19.06
N ALA A 15 13.51 3.16 18.92
CA ALA A 15 13.08 4.20 18.00
C ALA A 15 12.88 3.65 16.56
N SER A 16 11.73 3.97 15.99
CA SER A 16 11.25 3.49 14.68
C SER A 16 12.25 3.76 13.55
N ILE A 17 13.00 4.85 13.67
CA ILE A 17 13.97 5.30 12.67
C ILE A 17 15.08 4.29 12.39
N PHE A 18 15.44 3.44 13.35
CA PHE A 18 16.48 2.44 13.17
C PHE A 18 16.07 1.32 12.21
N LEU A 19 14.77 1.12 11.96
CA LEU A 19 14.28 0.15 10.98
C LEU A 19 14.68 0.49 9.54
N TYR A 20 14.87 1.78 9.25
CA TYR A 20 15.19 2.26 7.90
C TYR A 20 16.44 3.14 7.82
N GLN A 21 17.05 3.49 8.96
CA GLN A 21 18.37 4.13 9.05
C GLN A 21 19.28 3.42 10.07
N PRO A 22 19.71 2.17 9.80
CA PRO A 22 20.46 1.36 10.76
C PRO A 22 21.83 1.96 11.14
N ARG A 23 22.41 2.83 10.30
CA ARG A 23 23.65 3.56 10.61
C ARG A 23 23.51 4.49 11.83
N LEU A 24 22.33 5.10 12.01
CA LEU A 24 22.08 5.92 13.19
C LEU A 24 22.13 5.08 14.48
N LYS A 25 21.73 3.80 14.43
CA LYS A 25 21.80 2.92 15.62
C LYS A 25 23.25 2.78 16.09
N GLN A 26 24.19 2.64 15.16
CA GLN A 26 25.63 2.56 15.46
C GLN A 26 26.18 3.90 15.98
N GLU A 27 25.76 5.01 15.37
CA GLU A 27 26.19 6.35 15.78
C GLU A 27 25.75 6.69 17.21
N PHE A 28 24.52 6.34 17.56
CA PHE A 28 23.93 6.64 18.87
C PHE A 28 24.22 5.57 19.92
N ALA A 29 24.77 4.40 19.54
CA ALA A 29 25.14 3.32 20.47
C ALA A 29 26.09 3.78 21.59
N LEU A 30 27.05 4.63 21.23
CA LEU A 30 28.07 5.16 22.16
C LEU A 30 27.78 6.59 22.61
N TYR A 31 26.65 7.16 22.20
CA TYR A 31 26.31 8.54 22.52
C TYR A 31 25.77 8.64 23.95
N ASN A 32 26.50 9.35 24.82
CA ASN A 32 26.12 9.59 26.21
C ASN A 32 26.15 11.09 26.51
N PRO A 33 25.08 11.84 26.17
CA PRO A 33 25.07 13.29 26.31
C PRO A 33 24.97 13.71 27.78
N SER A 34 25.56 14.87 28.09
CA SER A 34 25.27 15.62 29.32
C SER A 34 24.46 16.85 28.96
N ILE A 35 23.46 17.18 29.79
CA ILE A 35 22.63 18.38 29.62
C ILE A 35 22.92 19.45 30.68
N GLN A 36 23.95 19.26 31.52
CA GLN A 36 24.28 20.16 32.61
C GLN A 36 24.53 21.60 32.15
N GLN A 37 25.15 21.78 30.98
CA GLN A 37 25.43 23.09 30.40
C GLN A 37 24.15 23.90 30.10
N TYR A 38 23.06 23.23 29.71
CA TYR A 38 21.78 23.88 29.41
C TYR A 38 20.98 24.21 30.68
N GLU A 39 21.17 23.45 31.75
CA GLU A 39 20.64 23.81 33.06
C GLU A 39 21.40 25.00 33.65
N SER A 40 22.73 24.99 33.59
CA SER A 40 23.59 26.09 34.07
C SER A 40 23.32 27.40 33.32
N SER A 41 23.00 27.34 32.03
CA SER A 41 22.63 28.51 31.21
C SER A 41 21.16 28.91 31.34
N GLN A 42 20.39 28.28 32.24
CA GLN A 42 18.95 28.49 32.44
C GLN A 42 18.08 28.21 31.20
N MET A 43 18.62 27.51 30.20
CA MET A 43 17.83 27.04 29.06
C MET A 43 16.90 25.89 29.47
N LEU A 44 17.33 25.02 30.37
CA LEU A 44 16.50 23.97 30.96
C LEU A 44 16.18 24.27 32.44
N PRO A 45 15.02 23.81 32.95
CA PRO A 45 14.66 23.99 34.37
C PRO A 45 15.69 23.38 35.34
N GLN A 46 15.77 23.91 36.56
CA GLN A 46 16.59 23.32 37.62
C GLN A 46 16.16 21.88 37.93
N GLY A 47 17.12 21.00 38.18
CA GLY A 47 16.95 19.57 38.39
C GLY A 47 16.89 18.74 37.11
N SER A 48 16.88 19.36 35.92
CA SER A 48 16.80 18.66 34.64
C SER A 48 17.99 17.71 34.42
N SER A 49 19.21 18.17 34.70
CA SER A 49 20.43 17.37 34.51
C SER A 49 20.47 16.19 35.46
N ALA A 50 20.02 16.34 36.71
CA ALA A 50 19.97 15.25 37.67
C ALA A 50 19.00 14.16 37.19
N LYS A 51 17.77 14.55 36.77
CA LYS A 51 16.75 13.63 36.25
C LYS A 51 17.21 12.92 34.98
N PHE A 52 17.83 13.65 34.05
CA PHE A 52 18.34 13.07 32.81
C PHE A 52 19.43 12.04 33.09
N THR A 53 20.41 12.40 33.93
CA THR A 53 21.50 11.49 34.32
C THR A 53 20.97 10.25 35.05
N GLU A 54 19.98 10.42 35.95
CA GLU A 54 19.30 9.30 36.61
C GLU A 54 18.74 8.34 35.56
N PHE A 55 17.89 8.82 34.65
CA PHE A 55 17.29 7.98 33.61
C PHE A 55 18.33 7.30 32.70
N MET A 56 19.39 8.02 32.33
CA MET A 56 20.44 7.50 31.45
C MET A 56 21.37 6.49 32.13
N SER A 57 21.42 6.49 33.46
CA SER A 57 22.18 5.52 34.26
C SER A 57 21.47 4.17 34.40
N LEU A 58 20.15 4.14 34.21
CA LEU A 58 19.34 2.92 34.25
C LEU A 58 19.62 2.01 33.04
N ASN A 59 19.54 0.71 33.26
CA ASN A 59 19.50 -0.29 32.18
C ASN A 59 18.09 -0.39 31.56
N ASP A 60 17.92 -1.19 30.50
CA ASP A 60 16.64 -1.33 29.77
C ASP A 60 15.45 -1.66 30.68
N ASP A 61 15.56 -2.72 31.48
CA ASP A 61 14.49 -3.16 32.38
C ASP A 61 14.16 -2.11 33.45
N GLN A 62 15.17 -1.43 33.98
CA GLN A 62 14.99 -0.35 34.94
C GLN A 62 14.34 0.89 34.30
N GLN A 63 14.70 1.22 33.06
CA GLN A 63 14.05 2.29 32.31
C GLN A 63 12.57 1.95 32.11
N ARG A 64 12.24 0.72 31.69
CA ARG A 64 10.86 0.23 31.57
C ARG A 64 10.08 0.32 32.88
N GLN A 65 10.69 -0.07 33.99
CA GLN A 65 10.08 0.05 35.33
C GLN A 65 9.84 1.52 35.69
N ALA A 66 10.81 2.40 35.44
CA ALA A 66 10.69 3.83 35.74
C ALA A 66 9.56 4.50 34.96
N ILE A 67 9.40 4.18 33.66
CA ILE A 67 8.28 4.68 32.84
C ILE A 67 6.98 3.87 32.99
N GLY A 68 7.00 2.81 33.82
CA GLY A 68 5.81 2.09 34.23
C GLY A 68 4.94 2.91 35.19
N ASP A 69 5.57 3.79 35.99
CA ASP A 69 4.86 4.78 36.79
C ASP A 69 4.48 6.00 35.94
N LYS A 70 3.19 6.33 35.92
CA LYS A 70 2.66 7.43 35.11
C LYS A 70 3.31 8.78 35.43
N ASN A 71 3.50 9.12 36.70
CA ASN A 71 4.02 10.43 37.08
C ASN A 71 5.49 10.56 36.67
N LYS A 72 6.31 9.53 36.93
CA LYS A 72 7.71 9.50 36.48
C LYS A 72 7.83 9.53 34.96
N ALA A 73 7.00 8.76 34.25
CA ALA A 73 6.98 8.76 32.79
C ALA A 73 6.67 10.16 32.25
N GLU A 74 5.63 10.82 32.75
CA GLU A 74 5.31 12.19 32.36
C GLU A 74 6.47 13.16 32.63
N GLU A 75 7.15 13.05 33.77
CA GLU A 75 8.30 13.91 34.08
C GLU A 75 9.46 13.74 33.08
N TYR A 76 9.82 12.50 32.72
CA TYR A 76 10.87 12.26 31.72
C TYR A 76 10.45 12.74 30.33
N ILE A 77 9.20 12.47 29.93
CA ILE A 77 8.68 12.87 28.61
C ILE A 77 8.71 14.40 28.47
N ARG A 78 8.27 15.14 29.50
CA ARG A 78 8.34 16.62 29.51
C ARG A 78 9.77 17.12 29.40
N LEU A 79 10.70 16.51 30.15
CA LEU A 79 12.11 16.86 30.06
C LEU A 79 12.65 16.66 28.64
N PHE A 80 12.30 15.58 27.97
CA PHE A 80 12.70 15.34 26.58
C PHE A 80 12.07 16.34 25.61
N PHE A 81 10.80 16.69 25.78
CA PHE A 81 10.16 17.75 24.97
C PHE A 81 10.75 19.13 25.25
N GLU A 82 11.14 19.44 26.48
CA GLU A 82 11.83 20.68 26.83
C GLU A 82 13.21 20.77 26.18
N ILE A 83 13.94 19.64 26.06
CA ILE A 83 15.16 19.56 25.25
C ILE A 83 14.85 19.91 23.79
N VAL A 84 13.86 19.26 23.18
CA VAL A 84 13.45 19.52 21.79
C VAL A 84 13.05 20.98 21.56
N LYS A 85 12.37 21.58 22.54
CA LYS A 85 11.84 22.94 22.46
C LYS A 85 12.91 24.02 22.64
N LYS A 86 13.82 23.84 23.60
CA LYS A 86 14.69 24.93 24.09
C LYS A 86 16.14 24.79 23.68
N VAL A 87 16.66 23.58 23.48
CA VAL A 87 18.06 23.39 23.08
C VAL A 87 18.25 23.82 21.64
N LYS A 88 19.17 24.76 21.41
CA LYS A 88 19.53 25.28 20.09
C LYS A 88 21.01 25.05 19.84
N GLY A 89 21.38 24.78 18.58
CA GLY A 89 22.77 24.59 18.16
C GLY A 89 23.34 23.19 18.36
N GLU A 90 22.57 22.26 18.94
CA GLU A 90 23.02 20.91 19.30
C GLU A 90 22.07 19.83 18.72
N PRO A 91 22.11 19.62 17.39
CA PRO A 91 21.15 18.78 16.69
C PRO A 91 21.19 17.33 17.17
N LYS A 92 22.37 16.81 17.53
CA LYS A 92 22.53 15.43 17.98
C LYS A 92 21.77 15.16 19.29
N LEU A 93 21.74 16.11 20.21
CA LEU A 93 20.99 16.01 21.47
C LEU A 93 19.47 16.08 21.22
N VAL A 94 19.03 16.97 20.32
CA VAL A 94 17.62 17.07 19.92
C VAL A 94 17.14 15.76 19.26
N THR A 95 17.94 15.20 18.36
CA THR A 95 17.69 13.88 17.75
C THR A 95 17.58 12.80 18.82
N PHE A 96 18.50 12.78 19.79
CA PHE A 96 18.48 11.80 20.87
C PHE A 96 17.23 11.91 21.74
N ALA A 97 16.79 13.12 22.07
CA ALA A 97 15.56 13.34 22.83
C ALA A 97 14.32 12.86 22.06
N LEU A 98 14.24 13.13 20.74
CA LEU A 98 13.18 12.60 19.89
C LEU A 98 13.22 11.07 19.81
N MET A 99 14.40 10.45 19.69
CA MET A 99 14.56 8.99 19.70
C MET A 99 14.13 8.38 21.04
N LEU A 100 14.37 9.05 22.17
CA LEU A 100 13.90 8.58 23.47
C LEU A 100 12.37 8.61 23.57
N ILE A 101 11.73 9.70 23.13
CA ILE A 101 10.28 9.80 23.11
C ILE A 101 9.69 8.73 22.17
N ASP A 102 10.23 8.61 20.96
CA ASP A 102 9.78 7.63 19.98
C ASP A 102 9.99 6.19 20.48
N GLY A 103 11.15 5.89 21.06
CA GLY A 103 11.47 4.59 21.65
C GLY A 103 10.56 4.20 22.81
N ILE A 104 10.16 5.16 23.65
CA ILE A 104 9.15 4.92 24.72
C ILE A 104 7.82 4.45 24.12
N LEU A 105 7.40 5.05 22.99
CA LEU A 105 6.15 4.75 22.30
C LEU A 105 6.23 3.45 21.49
N GLU A 106 7.38 3.16 20.89
CA GLU A 106 7.62 1.93 20.13
C GLU A 106 7.76 0.70 21.03
N ASP A 107 8.41 0.83 22.19
CA ASP A 107 8.49 -0.26 23.18
C ASP A 107 7.10 -0.63 23.70
N SER A 108 6.19 0.35 23.84
CA SER A 108 4.78 0.06 24.11
C SER A 108 3.85 1.18 23.65
N ARG A 109 3.01 0.88 22.66
CA ARG A 109 2.04 1.83 22.06
C ARG A 109 1.03 2.38 23.06
N THR A 110 0.73 1.65 24.14
CA THR A 110 -0.20 2.11 25.18
C THR A 110 0.32 3.33 25.95
N ARG A 111 1.64 3.57 25.95
CA ARG A 111 2.26 4.72 26.61
C ARG A 111 1.99 6.06 25.91
N ILE A 112 1.38 6.05 24.72
CA ILE A 112 0.87 7.28 24.10
C ILE A 112 -0.10 8.03 25.01
N GLN A 113 -0.78 7.31 25.93
CA GLN A 113 -1.67 7.90 26.93
C GLN A 113 -0.96 8.87 27.88
N TYR A 114 0.36 8.74 28.09
CA TYR A 114 1.13 9.72 28.86
C TYR A 114 1.21 11.06 28.11
N LEU A 115 1.52 11.05 26.81
CA LEU A 115 1.53 12.27 25.98
C LEU A 115 0.13 12.89 25.90
N VAL A 116 -0.92 12.07 25.74
CA VAL A 116 -2.31 12.54 25.77
C VAL A 116 -2.64 13.22 27.11
N SER A 117 -2.17 12.66 28.23
CA SER A 117 -2.41 13.26 29.55
C SER A 117 -1.67 14.60 29.75
N ILE A 118 -0.46 14.72 29.20
CA ILE A 118 0.30 15.98 29.19
C ILE A 118 -0.43 17.04 28.34
N GLN A 119 -0.89 16.66 27.14
CA GLN A 119 -1.63 17.52 26.22
C GLN A 119 -2.96 17.99 26.82
N ARG A 120 -3.69 17.11 27.51
CA ARG A 120 -5.02 17.39 28.08
C ARG A 120 -4.98 18.01 29.48
N SER A 121 -3.82 18.13 30.12
CA SER A 121 -3.73 18.60 31.50
C SER A 121 -4.33 20.01 31.66
N HIS A 122 -5.11 20.21 32.73
CA HIS A 122 -5.63 21.53 33.13
C HIS A 122 -4.71 22.29 34.08
N LYS A 123 -3.73 21.59 34.68
CA LYS A 123 -2.77 22.20 35.61
C LYS A 123 -1.69 22.92 34.80
N LYS A 124 -1.53 24.23 35.01
CA LYS A 124 -0.66 25.09 34.18
C LYS A 124 0.80 24.63 34.16
N ASP A 125 1.30 24.12 35.28
CA ASP A 125 2.65 23.54 35.44
C ASP A 125 2.81 22.18 34.74
N LYS A 126 1.70 21.49 34.47
CA LYS A 126 1.64 20.19 33.80
C LYS A 126 1.01 20.26 32.41
N LYS A 127 0.67 21.41 31.87
CA LYS A 127 0.07 21.49 30.54
C LYS A 127 1.15 21.84 29.54
N GLU A 128 1.32 21.01 28.52
CA GLU A 128 2.17 21.32 27.37
C GLU A 128 1.41 21.01 26.08
N ASP A 129 1.47 21.94 25.14
CA ASP A 129 0.93 21.74 23.80
C ASP A 129 1.97 21.02 22.93
N LEU A 130 2.03 19.70 23.10
CA LEU A 130 2.92 18.81 22.37
C LEU A 130 2.58 18.74 20.89
N ILE A 131 1.28 18.77 20.53
CA ILE A 131 0.83 18.78 19.13
C ILE A 131 1.31 20.07 18.43
N GLY A 132 1.04 21.23 19.02
CA GLY A 132 1.48 22.52 18.47
C GLY A 132 3.00 22.63 18.40
N LEU A 133 3.72 22.09 19.40
CA LEU A 133 5.18 22.01 19.40
C LEU A 133 5.71 21.18 18.23
N LEU A 134 5.20 19.96 18.04
CA LEU A 134 5.62 19.06 16.97
C LEU A 134 5.27 19.61 15.58
N ASN A 135 4.07 20.17 15.41
CA ASN A 135 3.69 20.86 14.16
C ASN A 135 4.66 22.02 13.85
N SER A 136 4.91 22.87 14.84
CA SER A 136 5.86 23.98 14.68
C SER A 136 7.27 23.48 14.36
N PHE A 137 7.69 22.36 14.96
CA PHE A 137 8.97 21.73 14.71
C PHE A 137 9.08 21.18 13.27
N LEU A 138 7.99 20.73 12.65
CA LEU A 138 8.01 20.29 11.27
C LEU A 138 8.16 21.46 10.28
N TRP A 139 7.62 22.65 10.61
CA TRP A 139 7.50 23.78 9.66
C TRP A 139 8.57 24.86 9.84
N GLN A 140 8.89 25.22 11.08
CA GLN A 140 9.84 26.31 11.38
C GLN A 140 11.30 25.88 11.17
N ASN A 141 11.52 24.58 11.06
CA ASN A 141 12.82 23.95 11.07
C ASN A 141 13.20 23.45 9.66
N ASN A 142 13.15 24.35 8.66
CA ASN A 142 13.70 24.10 7.32
C ASN A 142 15.22 23.81 7.32
N GLN A 143 15.88 23.85 8.48
CA GLN A 143 17.27 23.42 8.71
C GLN A 143 17.40 22.16 9.56
N ALA A 144 16.31 21.62 10.14
CA ALA A 144 16.39 20.36 10.88
C ALA A 144 16.85 19.22 9.98
N GLU A 145 17.55 18.26 10.56
CA GLU A 145 17.96 17.07 9.81
C GLU A 145 16.72 16.22 9.49
N GLN A 146 16.71 15.54 8.34
CA GLN A 146 15.57 14.74 7.90
C GLN A 146 15.10 13.75 8.97
N HIS A 147 16.05 13.11 9.66
CA HIS A 147 15.75 12.14 10.72
C HIS A 147 15.02 12.73 11.93
N GLN A 148 15.22 14.02 12.24
CA GLN A 148 14.47 14.69 13.31
C GLN A 148 13.02 14.90 12.90
N ARG A 149 12.79 15.31 11.65
CA ARG A 149 11.44 15.45 11.10
C ARG A 149 10.74 14.10 11.00
N ASP A 150 11.45 13.03 10.67
CA ASP A 150 10.91 11.67 10.64
C ASP A 150 10.37 11.26 12.01
N LEU A 151 11.19 11.41 13.07
CA LEU A 151 10.80 11.10 14.44
C LEU A 151 9.64 12.00 14.92
N ALA A 152 9.72 13.31 14.67
CA ALA A 152 8.67 14.24 15.07
C ALA A 152 7.34 13.95 14.37
N SER A 153 7.36 13.67 13.05
CA SER A 153 6.19 13.28 12.25
C SER A 153 5.57 11.99 12.76
N HIS A 154 6.40 11.01 13.13
CA HIS A 154 5.96 9.73 13.63
C HIS A 154 5.27 9.85 15.01
N ILE A 155 5.89 10.58 15.95
CA ILE A 155 5.30 10.90 17.26
C ILE A 155 3.99 11.69 17.10
N LEU A 156 3.98 12.70 16.22
CA LEU A 156 2.81 13.55 15.97
C LEU A 156 1.62 12.76 15.42
N ALA A 157 1.85 11.86 14.45
CA ALA A 157 0.79 11.04 13.87
C ALA A 157 0.11 10.13 14.92
N MET A 158 0.91 9.50 15.79
CA MET A 158 0.37 8.72 16.91
C MET A 158 -0.40 9.58 17.92
N LEU A 159 0.14 10.77 18.24
CA LEU A 159 -0.47 11.64 19.23
C LEU A 159 -1.79 12.23 18.73
N ILE A 160 -1.89 12.63 17.46
CA ILE A 160 -3.14 13.12 16.87
C ILE A 160 -4.22 12.04 16.92
N GLU A 161 -3.87 10.80 16.55
CA GLU A 161 -4.82 9.68 16.60
C GLU A 161 -5.30 9.42 18.03
N ALA A 162 -4.37 9.29 18.99
CA ALA A 162 -4.70 9.01 20.38
C ALA A 162 -5.37 10.19 21.12
N HIS A 163 -5.10 11.43 20.70
CA HIS A 163 -5.72 12.63 21.27
C HIS A 163 -7.14 12.86 20.75
N GLU A 164 -7.58 12.08 19.75
CA GLU A 164 -8.87 12.16 19.07
C GLU A 164 -9.06 13.46 18.29
N TYR A 165 -9.46 13.32 17.03
CA TYR A 165 -9.62 14.43 16.08
C TYR A 165 -10.46 15.59 16.61
N LYS A 166 -11.56 15.32 17.33
CA LYS A 166 -12.45 16.36 17.90
C LYS A 166 -11.72 17.39 18.78
N ASN A 167 -10.59 17.02 19.37
CA ASN A 167 -9.81 17.87 20.27
C ASN A 167 -8.67 18.63 19.57
N CYS A 168 -8.31 18.27 18.32
CA CYS A 168 -7.17 18.82 17.59
C CYS A 168 -7.44 18.98 16.08
N GLN A 169 -8.67 19.34 15.71
CA GLN A 169 -9.13 19.34 14.32
C GLN A 169 -8.25 20.21 13.41
N ASN A 170 -7.90 21.41 13.87
CA ASN A 170 -7.12 22.36 13.08
C ASN A 170 -5.70 21.83 12.84
N GLU A 171 -5.06 21.36 13.91
CA GLU A 171 -3.70 20.84 13.91
C GLU A 171 -3.60 19.57 13.05
N ALA A 172 -4.61 18.70 13.14
CA ALA A 172 -4.68 17.47 12.37
C ALA A 172 -4.87 17.73 10.87
N LYS A 173 -5.77 18.66 10.51
CA LYS A 173 -5.94 19.09 9.11
C LYS A 173 -4.68 19.77 8.56
N GLN A 174 -4.05 20.63 9.34
CA GLN A 174 -2.80 21.29 8.95
C GLN A 174 -1.71 20.26 8.68
N PHE A 175 -1.58 19.24 9.53
CA PHE A 175 -0.59 18.18 9.33
C PHE A 175 -0.89 17.32 8.09
N LEU A 176 -2.15 16.95 7.85
CA LEU A 176 -2.55 16.24 6.63
C LEU A 176 -2.24 17.06 5.38
N ASN A 177 -2.63 18.34 5.35
CA ASN A 177 -2.38 19.22 4.20
C ASN A 177 -0.88 19.38 3.94
N TRP A 178 -0.08 19.54 5.00
CA TRP A 178 1.38 19.60 4.89
C TRP A 178 1.98 18.32 4.28
N LEU A 179 1.44 17.14 4.59
CA LEU A 179 1.85 15.89 3.94
C LEU A 179 1.46 15.91 2.44
N ILE A 180 0.21 16.24 2.12
CA ILE A 180 -0.29 16.24 0.73
C ILE A 180 0.49 17.23 -0.16
N GLU A 181 0.82 18.41 0.36
CA GLU A 181 1.61 19.42 -0.36
C GLU A 181 3.02 18.92 -0.74
N GLN A 182 3.57 17.97 0.01
CA GLN A 182 4.91 17.43 -0.23
C GLN A 182 4.93 16.11 -1.01
N LYS A 183 3.81 15.70 -1.60
CA LYS A 183 3.65 14.40 -2.29
C LYS A 183 4.68 14.09 -3.38
N GLN A 184 5.26 15.11 -4.03
CA GLN A 184 6.30 14.93 -5.06
C GLN A 184 7.71 14.77 -4.46
N LYS A 185 8.01 15.49 -3.38
CA LYS A 185 9.32 15.47 -2.72
C LYS A 185 9.12 15.68 -1.22
N PRO A 186 8.88 14.58 -0.48
CA PRO A 186 8.69 14.64 0.97
C PRO A 186 9.92 15.22 1.68
N ASN A 187 9.71 16.13 2.63
CA ASN A 187 10.79 16.63 3.50
C ASN A 187 11.17 15.64 4.62
N ILE A 188 10.37 14.59 4.77
CA ILE A 188 10.58 13.41 5.62
C ILE A 188 10.86 12.18 4.75
N SER A 189 11.39 11.11 5.31
CA SER A 189 11.55 9.85 4.58
C SER A 189 10.20 9.25 4.19
N LEU A 190 10.19 8.44 3.12
CA LEU A 190 8.97 7.76 2.68
C LEU A 190 8.40 6.80 3.74
N ASN A 191 9.24 6.26 4.63
CA ASN A 191 8.78 5.43 5.75
C ASN A 191 7.96 6.26 6.74
N ALA A 192 8.48 7.41 7.17
CA ALA A 192 7.77 8.32 8.07
C ALA A 192 6.52 8.91 7.41
N TYR A 193 6.62 9.28 6.12
CA TYR A 193 5.51 9.84 5.34
C TYR A 193 4.32 8.88 5.25
N THR A 194 4.57 7.65 4.79
CA THR A 194 3.49 6.66 4.62
C THR A 194 2.93 6.20 5.96
N PHE A 195 3.76 6.14 7.01
CA PHE A 195 3.30 5.87 8.37
C PHE A 195 2.35 6.96 8.88
N ALA A 196 2.72 8.23 8.70
CA ALA A 196 1.90 9.36 9.14
C ALA A 196 0.54 9.35 8.43
N LEU A 197 0.52 9.17 7.11
CA LEU A 197 -0.73 9.00 6.35
C LEU A 197 -1.57 7.84 6.89
N MET A 198 -0.97 6.65 7.04
CA MET A 198 -1.68 5.47 7.57
C MET A 198 -2.35 5.73 8.93
N TYR A 199 -1.71 6.49 9.82
CA TYR A 199 -2.31 6.84 11.12
C TYR A 199 -3.42 7.88 11.01
N LEU A 200 -3.21 8.94 10.23
CA LEU A 200 -4.21 10.01 10.07
C LEU A 200 -5.49 9.49 9.40
N LEU A 201 -5.37 8.57 8.44
CA LEU A 201 -6.51 8.01 7.71
C LEU A 201 -7.40 7.09 8.54
N LYS A 202 -7.02 6.74 9.78
CA LYS A 202 -7.94 6.12 10.75
C LYS A 202 -9.05 7.08 11.20
N THR A 203 -8.88 8.37 10.99
CA THR A 203 -9.89 9.40 11.27
C THR A 203 -10.74 9.64 10.02
N ASN A 204 -12.05 9.40 10.11
CA ASN A 204 -12.97 9.47 8.97
C ASN A 204 -12.92 10.82 8.22
N GLU A 205 -12.85 11.94 8.95
CA GLU A 205 -12.79 13.28 8.37
C GLU A 205 -11.50 13.52 7.58
N LEU A 206 -10.37 13.07 8.12
CA LEU A 206 -9.06 13.16 7.45
C LEU A 206 -8.98 12.20 6.27
N ALA A 207 -9.58 11.01 6.38
CA ALA A 207 -9.67 10.04 5.30
C ALA A 207 -10.45 10.58 4.10
N LYS A 208 -11.60 11.21 4.36
CA LYS A 208 -12.39 11.86 3.32
C LYS A 208 -11.63 12.99 2.65
N GLU A 209 -11.02 13.88 3.43
CA GLU A 209 -10.22 14.99 2.92
C GLU A 209 -9.05 14.51 2.04
N PHE A 210 -8.36 13.45 2.48
CA PHE A 210 -7.28 12.85 1.69
C PHE A 210 -7.77 12.28 0.35
N VAL A 211 -8.91 11.60 0.34
CA VAL A 211 -9.51 11.07 -0.90
C VAL A 211 -9.93 12.21 -1.82
N ASP A 212 -10.59 13.25 -1.28
CA ASP A 212 -11.06 14.41 -2.04
C ASP A 212 -9.89 15.21 -2.68
N GLN A 213 -8.69 15.15 -2.09
CA GLN A 213 -7.46 15.78 -2.60
C GLN A 213 -6.61 14.89 -3.53
N GLY A 214 -7.16 13.80 -4.07
CA GLY A 214 -6.47 12.92 -5.01
C GLY A 214 -5.50 11.94 -4.34
N GLY A 215 -5.88 11.43 -3.16
CA GLY A 215 -5.08 10.47 -2.40
C GLY A 215 -4.90 9.12 -3.10
N PHE A 216 -5.83 8.72 -3.97
CA PHE A 216 -5.74 7.47 -4.72
C PHE A 216 -4.68 7.53 -5.84
N GLU A 217 -4.51 8.66 -6.52
CA GLU A 217 -3.45 8.88 -7.50
C GLU A 217 -2.07 8.79 -6.82
N LEU A 218 -1.95 9.34 -5.62
CA LEU A 218 -0.74 9.23 -4.80
C LEU A 218 -0.44 7.75 -4.47
N PHE A 219 -1.43 7.01 -3.97
CA PHE A 219 -1.24 5.60 -3.63
C PHE A 219 -1.01 4.72 -4.85
N SER A 220 -1.66 4.98 -5.98
CA SER A 220 -1.39 4.27 -7.25
C SER A 220 0.08 4.41 -7.67
N ASN A 221 0.61 5.64 -7.61
CA ASN A 221 2.02 5.90 -7.91
C ASN A 221 2.96 5.15 -6.95
N TYR A 222 2.67 5.17 -5.65
CA TYR A 222 3.49 4.45 -4.67
C TYR A 222 3.40 2.94 -4.84
N LEU A 223 2.23 2.40 -5.16
CA LEU A 223 2.06 0.97 -5.45
C LEU A 223 2.90 0.54 -6.65
N ASN A 224 2.98 1.38 -7.69
CA ASN A 224 3.76 1.09 -8.89
C ASN A 224 5.29 1.09 -8.66
N TYR A 225 5.80 2.00 -7.83
CA TYR A 225 7.24 2.24 -7.74
C TYR A 225 7.87 1.93 -6.38
N GLU A 226 7.27 2.38 -5.28
CA GLU A 226 7.91 2.35 -3.96
C GLU A 226 7.51 1.12 -3.14
N CYS A 227 6.24 0.69 -3.26
CA CYS A 227 5.71 -0.46 -2.55
C CYS A 227 6.41 -1.75 -2.94
N ILE A 228 6.87 -1.91 -4.19
CA ILE A 228 7.63 -3.07 -4.66
C ILE A 228 9.09 -3.10 -4.17
N LYS A 229 9.62 -1.97 -3.68
CA LYS A 229 11.01 -1.85 -3.19
C LYS A 229 11.11 -2.05 -1.69
N SER A 230 10.10 -1.61 -0.93
CA SER A 230 10.09 -1.66 0.53
C SER A 230 8.79 -2.24 1.05
N TYR A 231 8.87 -3.40 1.68
CA TYR A 231 7.71 -4.03 2.32
C TYR A 231 7.08 -3.16 3.40
N GLN A 232 7.84 -2.30 4.08
CA GLN A 232 7.28 -1.44 5.12
C GLN A 232 6.43 -0.31 4.52
N ILE A 233 6.88 0.26 3.39
CA ILE A 233 6.10 1.23 2.63
C ILE A 233 4.85 0.57 2.05
N ALA A 234 5.00 -0.63 1.46
CA ALA A 234 3.87 -1.43 0.98
C ALA A 234 2.85 -1.68 2.09
N TYR A 235 3.30 -2.11 3.27
CA TYR A 235 2.42 -2.31 4.42
C TYR A 235 1.65 -1.05 4.77
N ASN A 236 2.33 0.09 4.92
CA ASN A 236 1.70 1.34 5.32
C ASN A 236 0.63 1.80 4.30
N VAL A 237 0.95 1.74 3.01
CA VAL A 237 0.04 2.15 1.92
C VAL A 237 -1.16 1.19 1.82
N ILE A 238 -0.94 -0.12 1.84
CA ILE A 238 -2.01 -1.10 1.72
C ILE A 238 -2.89 -1.10 2.98
N ASN A 239 -2.31 -0.88 4.16
CA ASN A 239 -3.08 -0.71 5.39
C ASN A 239 -3.94 0.57 5.34
N ALA A 240 -3.40 1.68 4.82
CA ALA A 240 -4.19 2.89 4.58
C ALA A 240 -5.36 2.63 3.61
N LEU A 241 -5.12 1.89 2.51
CA LEU A 241 -6.17 1.47 1.58
C LEU A 241 -7.22 0.57 2.26
N TRP A 242 -6.79 -0.39 3.07
CA TRP A 242 -7.70 -1.24 3.85
C TRP A 242 -8.57 -0.41 4.80
N ILE A 243 -7.99 0.54 5.53
CA ILE A 243 -8.73 1.44 6.42
C ILE A 243 -9.81 2.21 5.65
N ILE A 244 -9.45 2.85 4.52
CA ILE A 244 -10.43 3.67 3.78
C ILE A 244 -11.46 2.82 3.02
N SER A 245 -11.16 1.55 2.71
CA SER A 245 -12.07 0.63 1.98
C SER A 245 -13.40 0.37 2.70
N TYR A 246 -13.48 0.60 4.01
CA TYR A 246 -14.74 0.53 4.77
C TYR A 246 -15.70 1.70 4.48
N HIS A 247 -15.23 2.75 3.80
CA HIS A 247 -16.02 3.95 3.57
C HIS A 247 -16.52 4.06 2.13
N PRO A 248 -17.83 4.35 1.91
CA PRO A 248 -18.40 4.51 0.56
C PRO A 248 -17.77 5.63 -0.28
N PHE A 249 -17.22 6.68 0.36
CA PHE A 249 -16.55 7.75 -0.38
C PHE A 249 -15.27 7.29 -1.09
N SER A 250 -14.69 6.14 -0.69
CA SER A 250 -13.47 5.61 -1.27
C SER A 250 -13.71 4.68 -2.46
N SER A 251 -14.95 4.17 -2.64
CA SER A 251 -15.26 3.13 -3.63
C SER A 251 -14.82 3.52 -5.04
N ARG A 252 -15.07 4.78 -5.45
CA ARG A 252 -14.68 5.29 -6.78
C ARG A 252 -13.18 5.13 -7.06
N GLY A 253 -12.33 5.25 -6.05
CA GLY A 253 -10.88 5.09 -6.23
C GLY A 253 -10.46 3.65 -6.46
N PHE A 254 -11.15 2.67 -5.86
CA PHE A 254 -10.92 1.25 -6.11
C PHE A 254 -11.54 0.77 -7.43
N GLU A 255 -12.64 1.38 -7.85
CA GLU A 255 -13.35 1.10 -9.11
C GLU A 255 -12.63 1.69 -10.34
N ASP A 256 -11.71 2.65 -10.15
CA ASP A 256 -11.04 3.34 -11.25
C ASP A 256 -9.91 2.49 -11.84
N TYR A 257 -10.24 1.79 -12.92
CA TYR A 257 -9.31 1.02 -13.73
C TYR A 257 -8.09 1.79 -14.27
N ARG A 258 -8.07 3.13 -14.26
CA ARG A 258 -6.89 3.92 -14.66
C ARG A 258 -5.83 3.92 -13.57
N LEU A 259 -6.25 3.79 -12.31
CA LEU A 259 -5.36 3.77 -11.14
C LEU A 259 -4.81 2.38 -10.87
N GLU A 260 -5.52 1.34 -11.30
CA GLU A 260 -5.10 -0.07 -11.17
C GLU A 260 -4.77 -0.43 -9.71
N ILE A 261 -5.56 0.08 -8.75
CA ILE A 261 -5.24 -0.07 -7.32
C ILE A 261 -5.22 -1.54 -6.92
N ILE A 262 -6.25 -2.30 -7.27
CA ILE A 262 -6.38 -3.71 -6.87
C ILE A 262 -5.30 -4.55 -7.56
N GLU A 263 -5.06 -4.30 -8.85
CA GLU A 263 -4.06 -4.99 -9.66
C GLU A 263 -2.65 -4.75 -9.12
N ARG A 264 -2.31 -3.50 -8.79
CA ARG A 264 -1.01 -3.16 -8.21
C ARG A 264 -0.86 -3.69 -6.78
N VAL A 265 -1.92 -3.69 -5.97
CA VAL A 265 -1.92 -4.33 -4.65
C VAL A 265 -1.61 -5.82 -4.77
N ALA A 266 -2.28 -6.52 -5.69
CA ALA A 266 -2.01 -7.94 -5.95
C ALA A 266 -0.56 -8.16 -6.41
N LYS A 267 -0.03 -7.26 -7.25
CA LYS A 267 1.34 -7.30 -7.74
C LYS A 267 2.40 -7.26 -6.64
N VAL A 268 2.12 -6.64 -5.48
CA VAL A 268 3.03 -6.61 -4.32
C VAL A 268 3.36 -8.02 -3.80
N LEU A 269 2.45 -8.99 -3.97
CA LEU A 269 2.67 -10.39 -3.57
C LEU A 269 3.78 -11.10 -4.36
N ASP A 270 4.15 -10.59 -5.54
CA ASP A 270 5.27 -11.11 -6.32
C ASP A 270 6.63 -10.75 -5.68
N TYR A 271 6.67 -9.70 -4.87
CA TYR A 271 7.91 -9.16 -4.29
C TYR A 271 8.08 -9.51 -2.81
N PHE A 272 6.99 -9.68 -2.06
CA PHE A 272 7.06 -9.95 -0.62
C PHE A 272 6.18 -11.11 -0.18
N SER A 273 6.76 -11.97 0.66
CA SER A 273 6.11 -13.12 1.29
C SER A 273 5.91 -12.98 2.79
N LYS A 274 6.11 -11.77 3.36
CA LYS A 274 5.93 -11.53 4.80
C LYS A 274 4.45 -11.66 5.17
N GLU A 275 4.15 -12.42 6.22
CA GLU A 275 2.76 -12.67 6.66
C GLU A 275 1.96 -11.39 6.88
N LYS A 276 2.56 -10.37 7.50
CA LYS A 276 1.86 -9.08 7.71
C LYS A 276 1.42 -8.39 6.41
N ILE A 277 2.15 -8.60 5.30
CA ILE A 277 1.81 -8.06 3.97
C ILE A 277 0.69 -8.88 3.35
N VAL A 278 0.82 -10.21 3.40
CA VAL A 278 -0.18 -11.12 2.87
C VAL A 278 -1.52 -10.89 3.59
N ARG A 279 -1.51 -10.86 4.92
CA ARG A 279 -2.69 -10.60 5.75
C ARG A 279 -3.39 -9.30 5.37
N ILE A 280 -2.66 -8.18 5.27
CA ILE A 280 -3.32 -6.89 4.97
C ILE A 280 -3.87 -6.83 3.54
N ILE A 281 -3.21 -7.50 2.58
CA ILE A 281 -3.73 -7.62 1.22
C ILE A 281 -5.02 -8.45 1.21
N LEU A 282 -5.04 -9.61 1.88
CA LEU A 282 -6.23 -10.45 1.98
C LEU A 282 -7.39 -9.72 2.66
N LEU A 283 -7.11 -8.97 3.74
CA LEU A 283 -8.12 -8.15 4.43
C LEU A 283 -8.70 -7.06 3.51
N LEU A 284 -7.87 -6.40 2.69
CA LEU A 284 -8.35 -5.43 1.70
C LEU A 284 -9.23 -6.08 0.63
N LEU A 285 -8.81 -7.22 0.06
CA LEU A 285 -9.61 -7.95 -0.92
C LEU A 285 -10.94 -8.44 -0.30
N ASP A 286 -10.91 -8.90 0.96
CA ASP A 286 -12.11 -9.34 1.68
C ASP A 286 -13.14 -8.23 1.87
N ASN A 287 -12.70 -6.99 2.10
CA ASN A 287 -13.58 -5.82 2.16
C ASN A 287 -14.17 -5.47 0.79
N LEU A 288 -13.34 -5.51 -0.26
CA LEU A 288 -13.72 -5.04 -1.60
C LEU A 288 -14.58 -6.05 -2.38
N LYS A 289 -14.58 -7.35 -2.01
CA LYS A 289 -15.27 -8.41 -2.78
C LYS A 289 -16.78 -8.23 -2.94
N GLN A 290 -17.41 -7.40 -2.11
CA GLN A 290 -18.85 -7.11 -2.18
C GLN A 290 -19.18 -5.96 -3.14
N ASN A 291 -18.18 -5.24 -3.63
CA ASN A 291 -18.34 -4.23 -4.67
C ASN A 291 -18.21 -4.91 -6.05
N ASP A 292 -19.26 -4.85 -6.85
CA ASP A 292 -19.34 -5.57 -8.14
C ASP A 292 -18.20 -5.23 -9.10
N VAL A 293 -17.81 -3.96 -9.18
CA VAL A 293 -16.72 -3.52 -10.05
C VAL A 293 -15.37 -3.99 -9.51
N CYS A 294 -15.15 -3.91 -8.20
CA CYS A 294 -13.94 -4.45 -7.59
C CYS A 294 -13.84 -5.97 -7.75
N LEU A 295 -14.96 -6.68 -7.62
CA LEU A 295 -15.05 -8.12 -7.83
C LEU A 295 -14.74 -8.51 -9.28
N GLU A 296 -15.22 -7.71 -10.25
CA GLU A 296 -14.86 -7.83 -11.65
C GLU A 296 -13.34 -7.66 -11.85
N ILE A 297 -12.74 -6.61 -11.28
CA ILE A 297 -11.28 -6.38 -11.34
C ILE A 297 -10.51 -7.56 -10.72
N MET A 298 -10.97 -8.10 -9.58
CA MET A 298 -10.36 -9.28 -8.96
C MET A 298 -10.44 -10.52 -9.85
N SER A 299 -11.55 -10.67 -10.58
CA SER A 299 -11.73 -11.75 -11.54
C SER A 299 -10.79 -11.58 -12.75
N ASP A 300 -10.61 -10.36 -13.24
CA ASP A 300 -9.72 -10.02 -14.35
C ASP A 300 -8.26 -10.40 -14.06
N ILE A 301 -7.77 -10.12 -12.84
CA ILE A 301 -6.43 -10.50 -12.40
C ILE A 301 -6.28 -11.98 -12.00
N ASN A 302 -7.33 -12.78 -12.18
CA ASN A 302 -7.39 -14.18 -11.76
C ASN A 302 -7.04 -14.38 -10.28
N ALA A 303 -7.71 -13.62 -9.40
CA ALA A 303 -7.49 -13.69 -7.96
C ALA A 303 -7.63 -15.10 -7.39
N ILE A 304 -8.46 -15.98 -7.97
CA ILE A 304 -8.56 -17.40 -7.59
C ILE A 304 -7.19 -18.10 -7.70
N SER A 305 -6.47 -17.92 -8.81
CA SER A 305 -5.13 -18.49 -8.97
C SER A 305 -4.14 -17.94 -7.94
N ILE A 306 -4.27 -16.65 -7.57
CA ILE A 306 -3.47 -16.04 -6.51
C ILE A 306 -3.78 -16.72 -5.16
N MET A 307 -5.05 -16.90 -4.81
CA MET A 307 -5.46 -17.58 -3.58
C MET A 307 -4.93 -19.02 -3.52
N THR A 308 -5.09 -19.80 -4.59
CA THR A 308 -4.57 -21.18 -4.65
C THR A 308 -3.05 -21.23 -4.49
N LYS A 309 -2.31 -20.30 -5.11
CA LYS A 309 -0.85 -20.22 -4.96
C LYS A 309 -0.46 -19.89 -3.51
N LEU A 310 -1.23 -19.07 -2.82
CA LEU A 310 -0.97 -18.71 -1.41
C LEU A 310 -1.38 -19.85 -0.46
N GLN A 311 -2.48 -20.57 -0.70
CA GLN A 311 -2.90 -21.73 0.10
C GLN A 311 -1.85 -22.86 0.08
N ASN A 312 -1.14 -23.02 -1.04
CA ASN A 312 -0.06 -24.00 -1.17
C ASN A 312 1.24 -23.62 -0.42
N ARG A 313 1.27 -22.46 0.26
CA ARG A 313 2.41 -22.03 1.09
C ARG A 313 2.15 -22.31 2.56
N HIS A 314 3.23 -22.42 3.32
CA HIS A 314 3.17 -22.58 4.77
C HIS A 314 3.04 -21.21 5.46
N TRP A 315 1.97 -21.03 6.25
CA TRP A 315 1.73 -19.85 7.09
C TRP A 315 1.60 -20.27 8.55
N VAL A 316 2.28 -19.53 9.43
CA VAL A 316 2.17 -19.66 10.90
C VAL A 316 0.92 -18.97 11.41
N ASP A 317 0.56 -17.86 10.77
CA ASP A 317 -0.64 -17.11 11.09
C ASP A 317 -1.92 -17.78 10.56
N ASN A 318 -2.79 -18.18 11.49
CA ASN A 318 -4.06 -18.83 11.17
C ASN A 318 -5.06 -17.90 10.47
N ASP A 319 -5.01 -16.59 10.72
CA ASP A 319 -5.92 -15.64 10.07
C ASP A 319 -5.73 -15.63 8.55
N ILE A 320 -4.50 -15.88 8.06
CA ILE A 320 -4.23 -16.01 6.63
C ILE A 320 -4.97 -17.21 6.04
N HIS A 321 -4.94 -18.37 6.70
CA HIS A 321 -5.63 -19.57 6.20
C HIS A 321 -7.14 -19.34 6.11
N ASP A 322 -7.73 -18.79 7.17
CA ASP A 322 -9.17 -18.48 7.21
C ASP A 322 -9.57 -17.47 6.12
N LEU A 323 -8.78 -16.41 5.92
CA LEU A 323 -9.01 -15.42 4.88
C LEU A 323 -8.87 -16.00 3.48
N LEU A 324 -7.87 -16.85 3.24
CA LEU A 324 -7.65 -17.50 1.95
C LEU A 324 -8.83 -18.40 1.59
N ASP A 325 -9.29 -19.25 2.51
CA ASP A 325 -10.42 -20.15 2.27
C ASP A 325 -11.71 -19.37 2.04
N LYS A 326 -11.97 -18.33 2.85
CA LYS A 326 -13.12 -17.45 2.69
C LYS A 326 -13.13 -16.76 1.32
N LEU A 327 -12.00 -16.17 0.91
CA LEU A 327 -11.87 -15.48 -0.36
C LEU A 327 -11.96 -16.44 -1.55
N PHE A 328 -11.26 -17.57 -1.49
CA PHE A 328 -11.30 -18.59 -2.53
C PHE A 328 -12.74 -19.04 -2.81
N ASN A 329 -13.46 -19.45 -1.76
CA ASN A 329 -14.83 -19.92 -1.88
C ASN A 329 -15.76 -18.85 -2.46
N TYR A 330 -15.61 -17.59 -2.02
CA TYR A 330 -16.42 -16.49 -2.53
C TYR A 330 -16.13 -16.20 -4.01
N LEU A 331 -14.86 -16.12 -4.39
CA LEU A 331 -14.45 -15.87 -5.77
C LEU A 331 -14.88 -17.01 -6.70
N ASP A 332 -14.73 -18.27 -6.28
CA ASP A 332 -15.10 -19.46 -7.06
C ASP A 332 -16.62 -19.52 -7.32
N GLN A 333 -17.43 -19.22 -6.30
CA GLN A 333 -18.89 -19.14 -6.45
C GLN A 333 -19.34 -18.10 -7.49
N ASN A 334 -18.61 -16.99 -7.58
CA ASN A 334 -18.93 -15.90 -8.51
C ASN A 334 -18.25 -16.04 -9.88
N TYR A 335 -17.26 -16.93 -10.01
CA TYR A 335 -16.45 -17.06 -11.23
C TYR A 335 -17.28 -17.33 -12.48
N LYS A 336 -18.31 -18.19 -12.38
CA LYS A 336 -19.19 -18.55 -13.51
C LYS A 336 -19.88 -17.33 -14.13
N VAL A 337 -20.21 -16.31 -13.33
CA VAL A 337 -20.83 -15.09 -13.83
C VAL A 337 -19.86 -14.33 -14.72
N PHE A 338 -18.59 -14.23 -14.29
CA PHE A 338 -17.53 -13.54 -15.02
C PHE A 338 -16.96 -14.33 -16.19
N SER A 339 -17.20 -15.64 -16.27
CA SER A 339 -16.80 -16.48 -17.41
C SER A 339 -17.95 -16.83 -18.37
N SER A 340 -19.06 -16.06 -18.32
CA SER A 340 -20.26 -16.33 -19.12
C SER A 340 -20.24 -15.69 -20.52
N ILE A 341 -20.96 -16.28 -21.48
CA ILE A 341 -21.13 -15.70 -22.82
C ILE A 341 -21.81 -14.31 -22.77
N ASP A 342 -22.70 -14.08 -21.81
CA ASP A 342 -23.34 -12.77 -21.63
C ASP A 342 -22.34 -11.71 -21.16
N LYS A 343 -21.36 -12.08 -20.32
CA LYS A 343 -20.28 -11.18 -19.92
C LYS A 343 -19.42 -10.81 -21.13
N PHE A 344 -19.01 -11.80 -21.92
CA PHE A 344 -18.28 -11.58 -23.17
C PHE A 344 -19.04 -10.65 -24.13
N ARG A 345 -20.34 -10.90 -24.33
CA ARG A 345 -21.22 -10.05 -25.16
C ARG A 345 -21.21 -8.58 -24.68
N LYS A 346 -21.38 -8.35 -23.38
CA LYS A 346 -21.36 -6.99 -22.79
C LYS A 346 -20.01 -6.29 -23.04
N GLU A 347 -18.91 -7.00 -22.89
CA GLU A 347 -17.57 -6.45 -23.04
C GLU A 347 -17.25 -6.08 -24.49
N VAL A 348 -17.55 -6.99 -25.43
CA VAL A 348 -17.37 -6.76 -26.87
C VAL A 348 -18.23 -5.59 -27.35
N HIS A 349 -19.50 -5.50 -26.94
CA HIS A 349 -20.36 -4.37 -27.29
C HIS A 349 -19.90 -3.04 -26.69
N LYS A 350 -19.33 -3.06 -25.47
CA LYS A 350 -18.72 -1.87 -24.85
C LYS A 350 -17.46 -1.41 -25.58
N LYS A 351 -16.87 -2.25 -26.45
CA LYS A 351 -15.63 -1.98 -27.19
C LYS A 351 -14.44 -1.68 -26.27
N SER A 352 -14.48 -2.21 -25.05
CA SER A 352 -13.50 -1.96 -23.99
C SER A 352 -13.04 -3.29 -23.39
N LEU A 353 -12.23 -4.02 -24.14
CA LEU A 353 -11.73 -5.33 -23.75
C LEU A 353 -10.63 -5.25 -22.69
N ARG A 354 -10.63 -6.19 -21.75
CA ARG A 354 -9.64 -6.38 -20.68
C ARG A 354 -9.33 -7.87 -20.56
N TRP A 355 -8.11 -8.20 -20.15
CA TRP A 355 -7.81 -9.60 -19.84
C TRP A 355 -8.64 -10.04 -18.64
N GLY A 356 -9.36 -11.14 -18.81
CA GLY A 356 -10.25 -11.68 -17.78
C GLY A 356 -10.80 -13.05 -18.20
N PRO A 357 -11.75 -13.62 -17.43
CA PRO A 357 -12.16 -15.01 -17.59
C PRO A 357 -12.73 -15.35 -18.97
N VAL A 358 -13.38 -14.40 -19.65
CA VAL A 358 -13.95 -14.58 -20.99
C VAL A 358 -12.93 -14.54 -22.12
N HIS A 359 -11.70 -14.10 -21.86
CA HIS A 359 -10.62 -13.99 -22.83
C HIS A 359 -9.57 -15.06 -22.58
N THR A 360 -10.02 -16.31 -22.43
CA THR A 360 -9.18 -17.47 -22.10
C THR A 360 -9.48 -18.66 -23.00
N GLU A 361 -8.49 -19.53 -23.18
CA GLU A 361 -8.67 -20.78 -23.91
C GLU A 361 -9.82 -21.61 -23.31
N LYS A 362 -9.90 -21.70 -21.98
CA LYS A 362 -10.96 -22.43 -21.28
C LYS A 362 -12.35 -21.88 -21.63
N PHE A 363 -12.51 -20.55 -21.64
CA PHE A 363 -13.77 -19.93 -22.06
C PHE A 363 -14.16 -20.37 -23.47
N TRP A 364 -13.23 -20.28 -24.42
CA TRP A 364 -13.49 -20.64 -25.81
C TRP A 364 -13.76 -22.14 -25.99
N GLN A 365 -13.09 -23.02 -25.24
CA GLN A 365 -13.36 -24.46 -25.20
C GLN A 365 -14.80 -24.77 -24.73
N GLU A 366 -15.28 -24.04 -23.73
CA GLU A 366 -16.59 -24.29 -23.12
C GLU A 366 -17.74 -23.59 -23.86
N ASN A 367 -17.49 -22.41 -24.46
CA ASN A 367 -18.54 -21.53 -24.97
C ASN A 367 -18.61 -21.44 -26.51
N PHE A 368 -17.72 -22.10 -27.28
CA PHE A 368 -17.74 -22.02 -28.75
C PHE A 368 -19.10 -22.44 -29.36
N ILE A 369 -19.85 -23.31 -28.68
CA ILE A 369 -21.15 -23.82 -29.15
C ILE A 369 -22.16 -22.68 -29.35
N PHE A 370 -22.10 -21.64 -28.52
CA PHE A 370 -23.01 -20.49 -28.61
C PHE A 370 -22.83 -19.64 -29.88
N PHE A 371 -21.71 -19.78 -30.59
CA PHE A 371 -21.45 -19.03 -31.83
C PHE A 371 -22.18 -19.58 -33.07
N HIS A 372 -22.99 -20.65 -32.91
CA HIS A 372 -23.99 -21.02 -33.92
C HIS A 372 -25.16 -20.02 -33.97
N GLU A 373 -25.39 -19.28 -32.89
CA GLU A 373 -26.40 -18.23 -32.83
C GLU A 373 -25.89 -16.98 -33.56
N LYS A 374 -26.73 -16.43 -34.44
CA LYS A 374 -26.37 -15.26 -35.25
C LYS A 374 -25.92 -14.07 -34.40
N GLU A 375 -26.60 -13.81 -33.28
CA GLU A 375 -26.30 -12.70 -32.38
C GLU A 375 -24.86 -12.79 -31.82
N ASN A 376 -24.42 -13.99 -31.44
CA ASN A 376 -23.06 -14.20 -30.94
C ASN A 376 -22.04 -14.20 -32.09
N LEU A 377 -22.41 -14.70 -33.27
CA LEU A 377 -21.55 -14.64 -34.46
C LEU A 377 -21.31 -13.20 -34.94
N ASP A 378 -22.28 -12.29 -34.74
CA ASP A 378 -22.12 -10.87 -35.04
C ASP A 378 -21.10 -10.18 -34.11
N LEU A 379 -20.85 -10.72 -32.91
CA LEU A 379 -19.77 -10.24 -32.02
C LEU A 379 -18.39 -10.37 -32.66
N ILE A 380 -18.18 -11.40 -33.48
CA ILE A 380 -16.90 -11.62 -34.19
C ILE A 380 -16.62 -10.46 -35.16
N LYS A 381 -17.64 -9.90 -35.81
CA LYS A 381 -17.46 -8.73 -36.66
C LYS A 381 -17.00 -7.52 -35.85
N ILE A 382 -17.58 -7.32 -34.66
CA ILE A 382 -17.16 -6.26 -33.74
C ILE A 382 -15.70 -6.46 -33.31
N LEU A 383 -15.29 -7.69 -33.00
CA LEU A 383 -13.88 -7.99 -32.69
C LEU A 383 -12.94 -7.63 -33.86
N VAL A 384 -13.35 -7.88 -35.11
CA VAL A 384 -12.56 -7.46 -36.29
C VAL A 384 -12.47 -5.94 -36.38
N GLU A 385 -13.56 -5.20 -36.11
CA GLU A 385 -13.54 -3.73 -36.05
C GLU A 385 -12.58 -3.22 -34.95
N LEU A 386 -12.50 -3.91 -33.80
CA LEU A 386 -11.64 -3.53 -32.69
C LEU A 386 -10.15 -3.61 -33.00
N LEU A 387 -9.74 -4.23 -34.11
CA LEU A 387 -8.35 -4.22 -34.57
C LEU A 387 -7.88 -2.82 -35.00
N GLU A 388 -8.81 -1.88 -35.23
CA GLU A 388 -8.52 -0.46 -35.52
C GLU A 388 -8.62 0.45 -34.28
N HIS A 389 -8.90 -0.10 -33.10
CA HIS A 389 -9.06 0.68 -31.85
C HIS A 389 -7.79 1.50 -31.50
N PRO A 390 -7.83 2.65 -30.81
CA PRO A 390 -6.60 3.36 -30.45
C PRO A 390 -5.73 2.64 -29.39
N ASP A 391 -6.35 1.89 -28.48
CA ASP A 391 -5.65 1.11 -27.43
C ASP A 391 -5.15 -0.24 -27.98
N ASP A 392 -3.82 -0.43 -27.97
CA ASP A 392 -3.16 -1.67 -28.41
C ASP A 392 -3.53 -2.89 -27.56
N ARG A 393 -3.88 -2.72 -26.27
CA ARG A 393 -4.32 -3.83 -25.42
C ARG A 393 -5.65 -4.40 -25.93
N VAL A 394 -6.59 -3.52 -26.31
CA VAL A 394 -7.89 -3.93 -26.86
C VAL A 394 -7.68 -4.71 -28.15
N LYS A 395 -6.77 -4.26 -29.03
CA LYS A 395 -6.42 -5.00 -30.24
C LYS A 395 -5.79 -6.36 -29.93
N ALA A 396 -4.91 -6.43 -28.93
CA ALA A 396 -4.22 -7.67 -28.57
C ALA A 396 -5.23 -8.73 -28.09
N ILE A 397 -6.19 -8.35 -27.25
CA ILE A 397 -7.26 -9.22 -26.78
C ILE A 397 -8.17 -9.64 -27.95
N ALA A 398 -8.53 -8.70 -28.82
CA ALA A 398 -9.32 -9.02 -30.02
C ALA A 398 -8.59 -10.00 -30.95
N CYS A 399 -7.28 -9.84 -31.17
CA CYS A 399 -6.46 -10.80 -31.91
C CYS A 399 -6.49 -12.19 -31.25
N TYR A 400 -6.32 -12.24 -29.92
CA TYR A 400 -6.36 -13.48 -29.17
C TYR A 400 -7.69 -14.23 -29.39
N ASP A 401 -8.81 -13.54 -29.17
CA ASP A 401 -10.15 -14.08 -29.31
C ASP A 401 -10.47 -14.53 -30.73
N LEU A 402 -10.10 -13.75 -31.75
CA LEU A 402 -10.28 -14.12 -33.14
C LEU A 402 -9.49 -15.38 -33.49
N GLY A 403 -8.28 -15.52 -32.94
CA GLY A 403 -7.48 -16.72 -33.07
C GLY A 403 -8.13 -17.93 -32.38
N GLU A 404 -8.66 -17.78 -31.17
CA GLU A 404 -9.37 -18.85 -30.46
C GLU A 404 -10.68 -19.24 -31.16
N PHE A 405 -11.45 -18.27 -31.65
CA PHE A 405 -12.62 -18.51 -32.48
C PHE A 405 -12.27 -19.31 -33.74
N ALA A 406 -11.19 -18.94 -34.44
CA ALA A 406 -10.70 -19.68 -35.60
C ALA A 406 -10.34 -21.15 -35.27
N ARG A 407 -9.83 -21.37 -34.06
CA ARG A 407 -9.36 -22.69 -33.61
C ARG A 407 -10.51 -23.59 -33.16
N PHE A 408 -11.42 -23.07 -32.34
CA PHE A 408 -12.46 -23.88 -31.68
C PHE A 408 -13.78 -23.95 -32.43
N PHE A 409 -14.16 -22.88 -33.14
CA PHE A 409 -15.40 -22.92 -33.91
C PHE A 409 -15.13 -23.58 -35.28
N GLN A 410 -15.84 -24.67 -35.57
CA GLN A 410 -15.62 -25.49 -36.77
C GLN A 410 -15.61 -24.70 -38.09
N TYR A 411 -16.48 -23.68 -38.20
CA TYR A 411 -16.57 -22.80 -39.37
C TYR A 411 -15.82 -21.47 -39.20
N GLY A 412 -15.11 -21.29 -38.08
CA GLY A 412 -14.52 -20.02 -37.69
C GLY A 412 -13.50 -19.51 -38.71
N ARG A 413 -12.59 -20.37 -39.18
CA ARG A 413 -11.61 -20.01 -40.23
C ARG A 413 -12.28 -19.53 -41.51
N GLN A 414 -13.26 -20.29 -42.02
CA GLN A 414 -13.99 -19.96 -43.24
C GLN A 414 -14.72 -18.62 -43.08
N TYR A 415 -15.37 -18.42 -41.94
CA TYR A 415 -16.07 -17.18 -41.64
C TYR A 415 -15.11 -15.97 -41.57
N LEU A 416 -13.98 -16.09 -40.89
CA LEU A 416 -12.97 -15.03 -40.79
C LEU A 416 -12.29 -14.71 -42.13
N ASP A 417 -12.17 -15.70 -43.03
CA ASP A 417 -11.70 -15.48 -44.40
C ASP A 417 -12.69 -14.61 -45.19
N THR A 418 -14.01 -14.78 -45.00
CA THR A 418 -15.01 -13.88 -45.63
C THR A 418 -14.90 -12.42 -45.13
N LEU A 419 -14.35 -12.22 -43.94
CA LEU A 419 -14.10 -10.90 -43.35
C LEU A 419 -12.70 -10.34 -43.70
N ASN A 420 -11.94 -11.02 -44.56
CA ASN A 420 -10.57 -10.66 -44.93
C ASN A 420 -9.60 -10.49 -43.75
N LEU A 421 -9.82 -11.23 -42.64
CA LEU A 421 -9.07 -11.04 -41.40
C LEU A 421 -7.56 -11.22 -41.59
N LYS A 422 -7.12 -12.19 -42.42
CA LYS A 422 -5.68 -12.44 -42.68
C LYS A 422 -4.96 -11.17 -43.14
N THR A 423 -5.58 -10.40 -44.05
CA THR A 423 -5.00 -9.15 -44.54
C THR A 423 -4.94 -8.08 -43.46
N VAL A 424 -5.98 -7.99 -42.61
CA VAL A 424 -6.02 -7.04 -41.48
C VAL A 424 -4.91 -7.34 -40.48
N ILE A 425 -4.76 -8.62 -40.08
CA ILE A 425 -3.71 -9.04 -39.13
C ILE A 425 -2.30 -8.83 -39.70
N ILE A 426 -2.06 -9.08 -41.00
CA ILE A 426 -0.77 -8.79 -41.64
C ILE A 426 -0.41 -7.30 -41.54
N LYS A 427 -1.37 -6.42 -41.84
CA LYS A 427 -1.16 -4.97 -41.70
C LYS A 427 -0.86 -4.60 -40.24
N LEU A 428 -1.57 -5.22 -39.30
CA LEU A 428 -1.41 -4.96 -37.87
C LEU A 428 -0.01 -5.36 -37.35
N MET A 429 0.53 -6.50 -37.80
CA MET A 429 1.89 -6.96 -37.47
C MET A 429 2.98 -6.02 -38.00
N GLN A 430 2.70 -5.25 -39.05
CA GLN A 430 3.66 -4.34 -39.69
C GLN A 430 3.67 -2.93 -39.08
N VAL A 431 2.77 -2.62 -38.13
CA VAL A 431 2.71 -1.31 -37.47
C VAL A 431 3.97 -1.11 -36.62
N PRO A 432 4.88 -0.17 -36.96
CA PRO A 432 6.18 -0.07 -36.30
C PRO A 432 6.07 0.25 -34.79
N ALA A 433 5.14 1.14 -34.44
CA ALA A 433 4.92 1.66 -33.10
C ALA A 433 3.97 0.81 -32.22
N SER A 434 3.59 -0.39 -32.65
CA SER A 434 2.70 -1.26 -31.87
C SER A 434 3.40 -1.93 -30.68
N SER A 435 2.64 -2.18 -29.62
CA SER A 435 3.10 -2.84 -28.41
C SER A 435 3.62 -4.27 -28.67
N ALA A 436 4.53 -4.74 -27.82
CA ALA A 436 5.07 -6.11 -27.91
C ALA A 436 3.97 -7.17 -27.70
N GLU A 437 3.01 -6.90 -26.82
CA GLU A 437 1.85 -7.74 -26.58
C GLU A 437 0.99 -7.87 -27.83
N LEU A 438 0.65 -6.75 -28.48
CA LEU A 438 -0.12 -6.76 -29.72
C LEU A 438 0.57 -7.54 -30.83
N LYS A 439 1.89 -7.32 -31.03
CA LYS A 439 2.66 -8.07 -32.04
C LYS A 439 2.60 -9.57 -31.78
N LYS A 440 2.78 -9.99 -30.52
CA LYS A 440 2.70 -11.41 -30.12
C LYS A 440 1.32 -11.99 -30.45
N GLU A 441 0.25 -11.37 -29.96
CA GLU A 441 -1.11 -11.92 -30.16
C GLU A 441 -1.56 -11.86 -31.62
N ALA A 442 -1.14 -10.86 -32.40
CA ALA A 442 -1.40 -10.79 -33.83
C ALA A 442 -0.69 -11.93 -34.59
N ILE A 443 0.58 -12.22 -34.29
CA ILE A 443 1.33 -13.34 -34.88
C ILE A 443 0.65 -14.67 -34.52
N THR A 444 0.31 -14.87 -33.25
CA THR A 444 -0.36 -16.09 -32.78
C THR A 444 -1.74 -16.26 -33.42
N CYS A 445 -2.52 -15.19 -33.56
CA CYS A 445 -3.78 -15.20 -34.31
C CYS A 445 -3.56 -15.64 -35.76
N TYR A 446 -2.57 -15.04 -36.45
CA TYR A 446 -2.26 -15.38 -37.83
C TYR A 446 -1.85 -16.86 -37.99
N GLN A 447 -1.02 -17.38 -37.08
CA GLN A 447 -0.65 -18.80 -37.06
C GLN A 447 -1.88 -19.71 -36.95
N LYS A 448 -2.82 -19.39 -36.04
CA LYS A 448 -4.07 -20.15 -35.86
C LYS A 448 -4.98 -20.12 -37.09
N LEU A 449 -4.93 -19.03 -37.87
CA LEU A 449 -5.66 -18.91 -39.16
C LEU A 449 -5.03 -19.73 -40.29
N LEU A 450 -3.72 -19.96 -40.26
CA LEU A 450 -3.00 -20.74 -41.28
C LEU A 450 -3.01 -22.25 -41.02
N MET A 451 -3.21 -22.67 -39.76
CA MET A 451 -3.24 -24.08 -39.40
C MET A 451 -4.53 -24.75 -39.92
N ASN A 452 -4.41 -25.57 -40.96
CA ASN A 452 -5.52 -26.33 -41.56
C ASN A 452 -5.87 -27.63 -40.79
N SER A 453 -5.13 -28.02 -39.75
CA SER A 453 -5.40 -29.28 -39.01
C SER A 453 -4.77 -29.32 -37.62
N TRP A 454 -5.60 -29.19 -36.58
CA TRP A 454 -5.43 -29.96 -35.33
C TRP A 454 -6.56 -31.00 -35.16
N SER A 455 -7.36 -31.21 -36.22
CA SER A 455 -8.55 -32.06 -36.20
C SER A 455 -8.70 -32.87 -37.48
N SER A 456 -7.64 -33.55 -37.88
CA SER A 456 -7.75 -34.66 -38.83
C SER A 456 -6.64 -35.67 -38.50
N THR A 457 -7.07 -36.83 -37.99
CA THR A 457 -6.36 -38.13 -37.91
C THR A 457 -5.40 -38.49 -36.74
N GLU A 458 -5.68 -38.17 -35.48
CA GLU A 458 -5.02 -38.88 -34.34
C GLU A 458 -5.93 -39.29 -33.15
N PHE A 459 -7.25 -39.35 -33.32
CA PHE A 459 -8.16 -40.03 -32.36
C PHE A 459 -9.05 -41.06 -33.05
N LYS A 460 -8.43 -41.92 -33.85
CA LYS A 460 -8.98 -43.24 -34.18
C LYS A 460 -7.85 -44.26 -34.14
N GLN A 461 -7.57 -44.78 -32.95
CA GLN A 461 -7.52 -46.21 -32.66
C GLN A 461 -7.64 -46.43 -31.16
#